data_AF-A0A7X7WT51-F1
#
_entry.id   AF-A0A7X7WT51-F1
#
_cell.length_a   1.000
_cell.length_b   1.000
_cell.length_c   1.000
_cell.angle_alpha   90.00
_cell.angle_beta   90.00
_cell.angle_gamma   90.00
#
_symmetry.space_group_name_H-M   'P 1'
#
loop_
_entity.id
_entity.type
_entity.pdbx_description
1 polymer ?
#
loop_
_entity_poly.entity_id
_entity_poly.type
_entity_poly.pdbx_seq_one_letter_code
_entity_poly.pdbx_strand_id
1 'polypeptide(L)'
;MTRKVKTAAAKTEKKQQKLESGSISSLSPKVSKITISMKYAQIGVLDPLMRMVNFTPDSAAVFKISCLCSDCPESVFDFTRIIKSMMKAHKTSAKGEISCENCSAPECSDVAYTITIKYK
;
A
#
# COMPACT_ATOMS: atom_id res chain seq x y z
N MET A 1 -2.91 -21.90 -23.80
CA MET A 1 -2.06 -20.75 -24.18
C MET A 1 -2.70 -19.45 -23.68
N THR A 2 -2.30 -18.85 -22.54
CA THR A 2 -2.79 -17.49 -22.15
C THR A 2 -2.02 -16.79 -21.01
N ARG A 3 -0.87 -17.28 -20.54
CA ARG A 3 -0.15 -16.63 -19.40
C ARG A 3 0.76 -15.46 -19.77
N LYS A 4 1.16 -15.29 -21.05
CA LYS A 4 2.16 -14.26 -21.45
C LYS A 4 1.59 -12.87 -21.77
N VAL A 5 0.30 -12.73 -22.04
CA VAL A 5 -0.30 -11.45 -22.48
C VAL A 5 -0.70 -10.55 -21.28
N LYS A 6 -1.13 -11.14 -20.16
CA LYS A 6 -1.56 -10.41 -18.95
C LYS A 6 -0.42 -9.59 -18.30
N THR A 7 0.83 -10.02 -18.45
CA THR A 7 1.98 -9.40 -17.77
C THR A 7 2.50 -8.13 -18.45
N ALA A 8 2.38 -8.03 -19.78
CA ALA A 8 2.81 -6.85 -20.52
C ALA A 8 1.84 -5.67 -20.31
N ALA A 9 0.53 -5.93 -20.40
CA ALA A 9 -0.51 -4.95 -20.14
C ALA A 9 -0.44 -4.38 -18.72
N ALA A 10 -0.35 -5.25 -17.69
CA ALA A 10 -0.26 -4.82 -16.30
C ALA A 10 1.02 -4.00 -16.00
N LYS A 11 2.13 -4.30 -16.69
CA LYS A 11 3.37 -3.50 -16.58
C LYS A 11 3.21 -2.13 -17.23
N THR A 12 2.55 -2.05 -18.38
CA THR A 12 2.25 -0.78 -19.06
C THR A 12 1.29 0.06 -18.24
N GLU A 13 0.20 -0.50 -17.71
CA GLU A 13 -0.76 0.20 -16.86
C GLU A 13 -0.12 0.73 -15.56
N LYS A 14 0.76 -0.06 -14.93
CA LYS A 14 1.50 0.37 -13.74
C LYS A 14 2.49 1.50 -14.05
N LYS A 15 3.04 1.52 -15.27
CA LYS A 15 3.93 2.59 -15.75
C LYS A 15 3.12 3.86 -16.08
N GLN A 16 1.95 3.70 -16.70
CA GLN A 16 1.00 4.77 -16.99
C GLN A 16 0.51 5.42 -15.69
N GLN A 17 0.05 4.61 -14.72
CA GLN A 17 -0.41 5.09 -13.41
C GLN A 17 0.70 5.83 -12.66
N LYS A 18 1.95 5.39 -12.76
CA LYS A 18 3.09 6.13 -12.18
C LYS A 18 3.30 7.48 -12.84
N LEU A 19 3.25 7.53 -14.18
CA LEU A 19 3.39 8.77 -14.95
C LEU A 19 2.26 9.77 -14.62
N GLU A 20 1.02 9.31 -14.59
CA GLU A 20 -0.16 10.15 -14.34
C GLU A 20 -0.29 10.57 -12.87
N SER A 21 0.24 9.77 -11.93
CA SER A 21 0.16 10.08 -10.50
C SER A 21 1.01 11.28 -10.07
N GLY A 22 1.99 11.69 -10.89
CA GLY A 22 3.02 12.63 -10.49
C GLY A 22 3.91 12.12 -9.35
N SER A 23 4.83 12.95 -8.89
CA SER A 23 5.64 12.67 -7.71
C SER A 23 4.93 13.11 -6.44
N ILE A 24 5.32 12.57 -5.29
CA ILE A 24 4.82 13.06 -4.00
C ILE A 24 5.19 14.53 -3.81
N SER A 25 6.39 14.94 -4.25
CA SER A 25 6.85 16.33 -4.20
C SER A 25 5.98 17.29 -5.03
N SER A 26 5.44 16.85 -6.17
CA SER A 26 4.55 17.68 -6.98
C SER A 26 3.17 17.86 -6.34
N LEU A 27 2.70 16.88 -5.56
CA LEU A 27 1.40 16.95 -4.89
C LEU A 27 1.47 17.62 -3.50
N SER A 28 2.58 17.43 -2.77
CA SER A 28 2.81 18.07 -1.48
C SER A 28 4.31 18.27 -1.25
N PRO A 29 4.85 19.46 -1.58
CA PRO A 29 6.28 19.74 -1.50
C PRO A 29 6.82 19.72 -0.06
N LYS A 30 5.92 19.81 0.92
CA LYS A 30 6.23 19.75 2.36
C LYS A 30 6.46 18.32 2.86
N VAL A 31 6.03 17.29 2.14
CA VAL A 31 6.27 15.90 2.57
C VAL A 31 7.74 15.54 2.38
N SER A 32 8.37 15.01 3.42
CA SER A 32 9.75 14.51 3.40
C SER A 32 9.83 12.99 3.36
N LYS A 33 8.88 12.28 4.01
CA LYS A 33 8.82 10.82 4.01
C LYS A 33 7.41 10.33 4.34
N ILE A 34 6.97 9.28 3.66
CA ILE A 34 5.79 8.51 4.06
C ILE A 34 6.23 7.09 4.37
N THR A 35 5.78 6.56 5.50
CA THR A 35 5.99 5.17 5.89
C THR A 35 4.65 4.50 6.14
N ILE A 36 4.45 3.35 5.51
CA ILE A 36 3.31 2.46 5.76
C ILE A 36 3.88 1.21 6.42
N SER A 37 3.54 0.99 7.68
CA SER A 37 3.85 -0.22 8.43
C SER A 37 2.61 -1.09 8.48
N MET A 38 2.75 -2.37 8.16
CA MET A 38 1.68 -3.35 8.13
C MET A 38 2.09 -4.53 9.00
N LYS A 39 1.17 -4.99 9.85
CA LYS A 39 1.31 -6.15 10.70
C LYS A 39 0.25 -7.16 10.27
N TYR A 40 0.71 -8.26 9.69
CA TYR A 40 -0.15 -9.37 9.34
C TYR A 40 -0.22 -10.29 10.55
N ALA A 41 -1.40 -10.43 11.16
CA ALA A 41 -1.63 -11.60 11.99
C ALA A 41 -1.54 -12.85 11.09
N GLN A 42 -1.13 -13.99 11.64
CA GLN A 42 -1.22 -15.28 10.97
C GLN A 42 -1.54 -16.29 12.07
N ILE A 43 -2.58 -17.09 11.88
CA ILE A 43 -2.94 -18.13 12.86
C ILE A 43 -1.84 -19.20 12.85
N GLY A 44 -1.37 -19.62 14.03
CA GLY A 44 -0.34 -20.66 14.16
C GLY A 44 1.11 -20.17 14.04
N VAL A 45 1.34 -18.86 13.85
CA VAL A 45 2.69 -18.27 13.83
C VAL A 45 2.91 -17.44 15.09
N LEU A 46 3.97 -17.74 15.84
CA LEU A 46 4.35 -17.03 17.07
C LEU A 46 4.69 -15.56 16.82
N ASP A 47 5.32 -15.27 15.67
CA ASP A 47 5.75 -13.92 15.29
C ASP A 47 4.92 -13.38 14.11
N PRO A 48 4.19 -12.27 14.30
CA PRO A 48 3.42 -11.65 13.22
C PRO A 48 4.33 -11.09 12.13
N LEU A 49 3.98 -11.33 10.86
CA LEU A 49 4.75 -10.83 9.74
C LEU A 49 4.63 -9.30 9.65
N MET A 50 5.76 -8.60 9.70
CA MET A 50 5.83 -7.16 9.61
C MET A 50 6.33 -6.73 8.24
N ARG A 51 5.62 -5.80 7.59
CA ARG A 51 6.04 -5.20 6.33
C ARG A 51 6.09 -3.68 6.46
N MET A 52 7.18 -3.08 6.03
CA MET A 52 7.31 -1.63 5.96
C MET A 52 7.55 -1.19 4.51
N VAL A 53 6.79 -0.20 4.06
CA VAL A 53 6.95 0.43 2.75
C VAL A 53 7.22 1.91 2.95
N ASN A 54 8.27 2.41 2.33
CA ASN A 54 8.69 3.80 2.44
C ASN A 54 8.54 4.51 1.09
N PHE A 55 8.07 5.75 1.13
CA PHE A 55 7.98 6.64 -0.01
C PHE A 55 8.72 7.94 0.29
N THR A 56 9.49 8.38 -0.69
CA THR A 56 10.26 9.62 -0.70
C THR A 56 9.56 10.67 -1.57
N PRO A 57 9.97 11.95 -1.53
CA PRO A 57 9.34 12.99 -2.35
C PRO A 57 9.36 12.67 -3.85
N ASP A 58 10.39 11.96 -4.33
CA ASP A 58 10.54 11.57 -5.74
C ASP A 58 9.78 10.28 -6.11
N SER A 59 9.21 9.60 -5.11
CA SER A 59 8.37 8.43 -5.36
C SER A 59 7.09 8.83 -6.08
N ALA A 60 6.61 7.97 -6.97
CA ALA A 60 5.30 8.13 -7.59
C ALA A 60 4.20 8.12 -6.51
N ALA A 61 3.19 8.98 -6.65
CA ALA A 61 2.10 9.10 -5.69
C ALA A 61 1.03 8.00 -5.84
N VAL A 62 1.48 6.74 -5.91
CA VAL A 62 0.66 5.53 -5.98
C VAL A 62 0.94 4.68 -4.75
N PHE A 63 -0.07 4.54 -3.88
CA PHE A 63 0.08 3.86 -2.59
C PHE A 63 -0.65 2.51 -2.56
N LYS A 64 -0.42 1.72 -3.62
CA LYS A 64 -0.99 0.38 -3.77
C LYS A 64 0.01 -0.69 -3.34
N ILE A 65 -0.35 -1.51 -2.36
CA ILE A 65 0.49 -2.55 -1.77
C ILE A 65 -0.20 -3.91 -1.90
N SER A 66 0.46 -4.90 -2.51
CA SER A 66 -0.07 -6.27 -2.61
C SER A 66 -0.19 -6.94 -1.23
N CYS A 67 -1.30 -7.65 -0.97
CA CYS A 67 -1.47 -8.57 0.17
C CYS A 67 -0.37 -9.65 0.11
N LEU A 68 0.18 -10.02 1.26
CA LEU A 68 1.22 -11.07 1.37
C LEU A 68 0.65 -12.40 1.88
N CYS A 69 -0.64 -12.46 2.20
CA CYS A 69 -1.28 -13.70 2.63
C CYS A 69 -1.31 -14.69 1.46
N SER A 70 -0.91 -15.93 1.73
CA SER A 70 -0.91 -17.06 0.78
C SER A 70 -2.27 -17.27 0.12
N ASP A 71 -3.34 -17.08 0.89
CA ASP A 71 -4.71 -17.34 0.48
C ASP A 71 -5.36 -16.18 -0.29
N CYS A 72 -4.64 -15.05 -0.42
CA CYS A 72 -5.11 -13.86 -1.13
C CYS A 72 -4.03 -13.27 -2.08
N PRO A 73 -3.52 -14.05 -3.05
CA PRO A 73 -2.35 -13.67 -3.86
C PRO A 73 -2.61 -12.53 -4.85
N GLU A 74 -3.88 -12.18 -5.12
CA GLU A 74 -4.25 -11.09 -6.04
C GLU A 74 -4.81 -9.84 -5.34
N SER A 75 -4.93 -9.84 -4.01
CA SER A 75 -5.47 -8.68 -3.28
C SER A 75 -4.46 -7.53 -3.22
N VAL A 76 -4.93 -6.30 -3.43
CA VAL A 76 -4.13 -5.07 -3.38
C VAL A 76 -4.80 -4.08 -2.43
N PHE A 77 -4.04 -3.60 -1.46
CA PHE A 77 -4.45 -2.56 -0.54
C PHE A 77 -4.13 -1.19 -1.13
N ASP A 78 -5.15 -0.35 -1.34
CA ASP A 78 -5.00 1.01 -1.87
C ASP A 78 -5.09 2.05 -0.74
N PHE A 79 -3.95 2.59 -0.33
CA PHE A 79 -3.85 3.63 0.69
C PHE A 79 -3.95 5.06 0.12
N THR A 80 -4.17 5.22 -1.19
CA THR A 80 -4.07 6.50 -1.88
C THR A 80 -5.05 7.52 -1.32
N ARG A 81 -6.30 7.12 -1.06
CA ARG A 81 -7.33 8.02 -0.51
C ARG A 81 -6.99 8.50 0.90
N ILE A 82 -6.51 7.58 1.75
CA ILE A 82 -6.14 7.88 3.14
C ILE A 82 -4.96 8.84 3.17
N ILE A 83 -3.91 8.53 2.41
CA ILE A 83 -2.69 9.35 2.37
C ILE A 83 -2.97 10.74 1.78
N LYS A 84 -3.73 10.84 0.68
CA LYS A 84 -4.15 12.15 0.13
C LYS A 84 -4.95 12.97 1.13
N SER A 85 -5.86 12.34 1.87
CA SER A 85 -6.61 13.01 2.93
C SER A 85 -5.69 13.49 4.06
N MET A 86 -4.75 12.65 4.50
CA MET A 86 -3.76 13.02 5.51
C MET A 86 -2.88 14.18 5.06
N MET A 87 -2.38 14.17 3.82
CA MET A 87 -1.59 15.25 3.24
C MET A 87 -2.38 16.57 3.20
N LYS A 88 -3.65 16.52 2.76
CA LYS A 88 -4.54 17.69 2.71
C LYS A 88 -4.82 18.27 4.09
N ALA A 89 -5.01 17.40 5.09
CA ALA A 89 -5.26 17.78 6.48
C ALA A 89 -3.96 18.00 7.29
N HIS A 90 -2.78 17.89 6.65
CA HIS A 90 -1.47 17.96 7.28
C HIS A 90 -1.31 17.02 8.50
N LYS A 91 -1.97 15.85 8.47
CA LYS A 91 -1.89 14.83 9.52
C LYS A 91 -0.59 14.05 9.41
N THR A 92 0.01 13.72 10.55
CA THR A 92 1.29 13.02 10.64
C THR A 92 1.16 11.52 10.85
N SER A 93 0.02 11.03 11.36
CA SER A 93 -0.21 9.60 11.56
C SER A 93 -1.66 9.20 11.37
N ALA A 94 -1.85 7.94 10.94
CA ALA A 94 -3.14 7.26 10.91
C ALA A 94 -2.92 5.77 11.17
N LYS A 95 -3.92 5.10 11.74
CA LYS A 95 -3.92 3.67 11.98
C LYS A 95 -5.28 3.09 11.57
N GLY A 96 -5.30 1.81 11.27
CA GLY A 96 -6.53 1.09 11.00
C GLY A 96 -6.24 -0.36 10.69
N GLU A 97 -7.28 -1.07 10.27
CA GLU A 97 -7.24 -2.48 9.90
C GLU A 97 -7.80 -2.63 8.50
N ILE A 98 -7.28 -3.61 7.77
CA ILE A 98 -7.77 -3.97 6.44
C ILE A 98 -7.78 -5.49 6.30
N SER A 99 -8.89 -6.02 5.79
CA SER A 99 -9.07 -7.45 5.49
C SER A 99 -8.74 -7.72 4.01
N CYS A 100 -8.26 -8.93 3.68
CA CYS A 100 -8.07 -9.30 2.26
C CYS A 100 -9.45 -9.69 1.66
N GLU A 101 -9.83 -9.04 0.55
CA GLU A 101 -11.21 -8.96 0.02
C GLU A 101 -11.74 -10.27 -0.62
N ASN A 102 -10.92 -11.32 -0.77
CA ASN A 102 -11.31 -12.55 -1.47
C ASN A 102 -10.71 -13.80 -0.82
N CYS A 103 -10.96 -13.95 0.47
CA CYS A 103 -10.28 -14.93 1.28
C CYS A 103 -11.33 -15.90 1.88
N SER A 104 -11.30 -17.14 1.40
CA SER A 104 -12.30 -18.16 1.73
C SER A 104 -12.01 -18.89 3.04
N ALA A 105 -10.82 -18.71 3.60
CA ALA A 105 -10.44 -19.30 4.88
C ALA A 105 -10.89 -18.39 6.04
N PRO A 106 -11.38 -18.95 7.17
CA PRO A 106 -11.67 -18.18 8.37
C PRO A 106 -10.41 -17.56 9.02
N GLU A 107 -9.22 -17.92 8.51
CA GLU A 107 -7.89 -17.57 9.02
C GLU A 107 -7.33 -16.28 8.41
N CYS A 108 -8.13 -15.61 7.58
CA CYS A 108 -7.69 -14.47 6.80
C CYS A 108 -7.53 -13.26 7.71
N SER A 109 -6.27 -13.06 8.02
CA SER A 109 -5.86 -12.27 9.15
C SER A 109 -6.01 -10.79 8.85
N ASP A 110 -6.68 -10.08 9.75
CA ASP A 110 -6.75 -8.63 9.72
C ASP A 110 -5.33 -8.06 9.69
N VAL A 111 -5.09 -7.16 8.73
CA VAL A 111 -3.80 -6.48 8.60
C VAL A 111 -3.92 -5.13 9.27
N ALA A 112 -3.37 -5.04 10.48
CA ALA A 112 -3.25 -3.76 11.16
C ALA A 112 -2.19 -2.92 10.44
N TYR A 113 -2.52 -1.69 10.11
CA TYR A 113 -1.60 -0.76 9.47
C TYR A 113 -1.41 0.51 10.28
N THR A 114 -0.24 1.11 10.13
CA THR A 114 0.09 2.45 10.62
C THR A 114 0.75 3.22 9.49
N ILE A 115 0.21 4.39 9.18
CA ILE A 115 0.77 5.34 8.23
C ILE A 115 1.40 6.47 9.02
N THR A 116 2.62 6.86 8.65
CA THR A 116 3.30 8.03 9.18
C THR A 116 3.74 8.92 8.03
N ILE A 117 3.42 10.21 8.11
CA ILE A 117 3.89 11.24 7.18
C ILE A 117 4.78 12.19 7.96
N LYS A 118 6.02 12.31 7.52
CA LYS A 118 6.94 13.36 7.96
C LYS A 118 6.84 14.52 6.97
N TYR A 119 6.65 15.71 7.52
CA TYR A 119 6.76 16.97 6.78
C TYR A 119 8.11 17.61 7.06
N LYS A 120 8.50 18.59 6.24
CA LYS A 120 9.68 19.44 6.43
C LYS A 120 9.36 20.59 7.38
#